data_AF-A0A0W1R824-F1
#
_entry.id   AF-A0A0W1R824-F1
#
_cell.length_a   1.000
_cell.length_b   1.000
_cell.length_c   1.000
_cell.angle_alpha   90.00
_cell.angle_beta   90.00
_cell.angle_gamma   90.00
#
_symmetry.space_group_name_H-M   'P 1'
#
loop_
_entity.id
_entity.type
_entity.pdbx_description
1 polymer ?
#
loop_
_entity_poly.entity_id
_entity_poly.type
_entity_poly.pdbx_seq_one_letter_code
_entity_poly.pdbx_strand_id
1 'polypeptide(L)' 'MDTKQPLTFRTSDSTAAGAIPRRAVVRNERLSSSALAEAYLVWRCYRCGETGDLEAFPVACSNCDAPREDLYYWTED' A
#
# COMPACT_ATOMS: atom_id res chain seq x y z
N MET A 1 -42.44 5.31 38.64
CA MET A 1 -42.10 6.53 37.88
C MET A 1 -40.78 6.28 37.20
N ASP A 2 -40.77 5.94 35.91
CA ASP A 2 -39.53 5.71 35.17
C ASP A 2 -39.67 6.39 33.79
N THR A 3 -39.34 7.67 33.76
CA THR A 3 -39.37 8.45 32.51
C THR A 3 -38.02 8.28 31.83
N LYS A 4 -38.01 7.41 30.79
CA LYS A 4 -36.93 7.29 29.81
C LYS A 4 -36.60 8.67 29.23
N GLN A 5 -35.44 9.21 29.56
CA GLN A 5 -34.87 10.39 28.92
C GLN A 5 -34.30 10.00 27.55
N PRO A 6 -34.60 10.72 26.45
CA PRO A 6 -34.00 10.43 25.16
C PRO A 6 -32.54 10.88 25.18
N LEU A 7 -31.62 9.92 25.07
CA LEU A 7 -30.20 10.19 24.84
C LEU A 7 -30.04 10.80 23.44
N THR A 8 -29.86 12.10 23.36
CA THR A 8 -29.40 12.75 22.13
C THR A 8 -27.93 12.41 21.94
N PHE A 9 -27.65 11.41 21.08
CA PHE A 9 -26.28 11.13 20.67
C PHE A 9 -25.82 12.27 19.76
N ARG A 10 -25.02 13.16 20.33
CA ARG A 10 -24.41 14.28 19.62
C ARG A 10 -23.20 13.72 18.88
N THR A 11 -23.42 13.20 17.67
CA THR A 11 -22.31 12.78 16.80
C THR A 11 -21.52 14.02 16.40
N SER A 12 -20.35 14.22 17.02
CA SER A 12 -19.41 15.26 16.61
C SER A 12 -18.82 14.91 15.25
N ASP A 13 -18.92 15.85 14.31
CA ASP A 13 -18.47 15.70 12.92
C ASP A 13 -16.95 15.91 12.75
N SER A 14 -16.16 15.75 13.81
CA SER A 14 -14.70 15.98 13.75
C SER A 14 -13.96 14.70 14.10
N THR A 15 -13.32 14.13 13.07
CA THR A 15 -12.39 13.00 13.21
C THR A 15 -10.98 13.56 12.97
N ALA A 16 -10.02 13.25 13.84
CA ALA A 16 -8.64 13.79 13.80
C ALA A 16 -7.77 13.25 12.64
N ALA A 17 -8.30 12.33 11.82
CA ALA A 17 -7.68 11.95 10.56
C ALA A 17 -8.09 12.98 9.49
N GLY A 18 -7.13 13.56 8.77
CA GLY A 18 -7.35 14.62 7.78
C GLY A 18 -8.58 14.36 6.91
N ALA A 19 -9.67 15.05 7.20
CA ALA A 19 -10.93 14.87 6.52
C ALA A 19 -10.82 15.43 5.09
N ILE A 20 -10.91 14.56 4.09
CA ILE A 20 -11.02 15.00 2.70
C ILE A 20 -12.33 15.79 2.57
N PRO A 21 -12.30 17.05 2.12
CA PRO A 21 -13.50 17.87 2.12
C PRO A 21 -14.54 17.25 1.18
N ARG A 22 -15.81 17.25 1.61
CA ARG A 22 -16.96 16.62 0.92
C ARG A 22 -17.23 17.18 -0.50
N ARG A 23 -16.46 18.18 -0.93
CA ARG A 23 -16.44 18.79 -2.29
C ARG A 23 -15.03 19.27 -2.67
N ALA A 24 -14.02 18.42 -2.57
CA ALA A 24 -12.75 18.71 -3.22
C ALA A 24 -12.95 18.70 -4.75
N VAL A 25 -12.69 19.83 -5.41
CA VAL A 25 -12.56 19.86 -6.87
C VAL A 25 -11.10 19.54 -7.19
N VAL A 26 -10.82 18.28 -7.52
CA VAL A 26 -9.49 17.86 -7.98
C VAL A 26 -9.36 18.27 -9.44
N ARG A 27 -8.33 19.08 -9.74
CA ARG A 27 -8.02 19.48 -11.10
C ARG A 27 -7.39 18.28 -11.81
N ASN A 28 -7.97 17.85 -12.93
CA ASN A 28 -7.47 16.71 -13.71
C ASN A 28 -6.31 17.15 -14.63
N GLU A 29 -5.20 17.56 -14.01
CA GLU A 29 -3.98 17.93 -14.71
C GLU A 29 -3.14 16.68 -14.95
N ARG A 30 -2.65 16.52 -16.18
CA ARG A 30 -1.72 15.44 -16.52
C ARG A 30 -0.34 15.86 -16.01
N LEU A 31 0.15 15.20 -14.97
CA LEU A 31 1.55 15.35 -14.57
C LEU A 31 2.43 15.06 -15.80
N SER A 32 3.42 15.93 -16.05
CA SER A 32 4.44 15.69 -17.06
C SER A 32 5.06 14.31 -16.80
N SER A 33 5.19 13.51 -17.85
CA SER A 33 5.35 12.05 -17.88
C SER A 33 6.63 11.46 -17.26
N SER A 34 7.22 12.12 -16.27
CA SER A 34 8.49 11.73 -15.64
C SER A 34 8.46 11.75 -14.11
N ALA A 35 7.31 12.00 -13.49
CA ALA A 35 7.13 11.95 -12.03
C ALA A 35 6.15 10.85 -11.58
N LEU A 36 5.84 9.90 -12.46
CA LEU A 36 5.23 8.64 -12.05
C LEU A 36 6.33 7.82 -11.39
N ALA A 37 6.09 7.28 -10.19
CA ALA A 37 7.01 6.37 -9.54
C ALA A 37 7.41 5.28 -10.55
N GLU A 38 8.70 5.24 -10.90
CA GLU A 38 9.22 4.22 -11.79
C GLU A 38 9.29 2.93 -10.97
N ALA A 39 8.24 2.12 -11.07
CA ALA A 39 8.25 0.83 -10.42
C ALA A 39 9.29 -0.08 -11.10
N TYR A 40 10.28 -0.53 -10.34
CA TYR A 40 11.30 -1.45 -10.83
C TYR A 40 10.83 -2.89 -10.64
N LEU A 41 10.93 -3.70 -11.69
CA LEU A 41 10.67 -5.13 -11.63
C LEU A 41 11.87 -5.84 -11.00
N VAL A 42 11.63 -6.58 -9.92
CA VAL A 42 12.61 -7.37 -9.17
C VAL A 42 12.08 -8.78 -8.92
N TRP A 43 12.94 -9.72 -8.52
CA TRP A 43 12.46 -10.94 -7.87
C TRP A 43 12.37 -10.72 -6.36
N ARG A 44 11.47 -11.46 -5.71
CA ARG A 44 11.29 -11.45 -4.27
C ARG A 44 11.11 -12.88 -3.75
N CYS A 45 11.71 -13.17 -2.59
CA CYS A 45 11.54 -14.45 -1.92
C CYS A 45 10.27 -14.46 -1.06
N TYR A 46 9.40 -15.45 -1.25
CA TYR A 46 8.17 -15.65 -0.48
C TYR A 46 8.45 -15.95 1.00
N ARG A 47 9.57 -16.62 1.30
CA ARG A 47 9.91 -17.10 2.63
C ARG A 47 10.50 -16.02 3.53
N CYS A 48 11.45 -15.22 3.03
CA CYS A 48 12.16 -14.23 3.84
C CYS A 48 12.02 -12.78 3.35
N GLY A 49 11.45 -12.56 2.16
CA GLY A 49 11.26 -11.23 1.60
C GLY A 49 12.49 -10.62 0.92
N GLU A 50 13.62 -11.32 0.84
CA GLU A 50 14.80 -10.90 0.07
C GLU A 50 14.43 -10.52 -1.37
N THR A 51 15.01 -9.46 -1.90
CA THR A 51 14.79 -9.00 -3.28
C THR A 51 16.09 -8.96 -4.07
N GLY A 52 15.99 -9.01 -5.40
CA GLY A 52 17.14 -8.85 -6.28
C GLY A 52 16.77 -8.66 -7.74
N ASP A 53 17.79 -8.44 -8.56
CA ASP A 53 17.64 -8.16 -9.99
C ASP A 53 17.08 -9.38 -10.76
N LEU A 54 16.04 -9.17 -11.58
CA LEU A 54 15.44 -10.20 -12.43
C LEU A 54 16.39 -10.77 -13.49
N GLU A 55 17.36 -9.99 -13.96
CA GLU A 55 18.40 -10.46 -14.88
C GLU A 55 19.36 -11.45 -14.18
N ALA A 56 19.37 -11.47 -12.85
CA ALA A 56 20.21 -12.34 -12.02
C ALA A 56 19.39 -13.33 -11.17
N PHE A 57 18.39 -14.00 -11.77
CA PHE A 57 17.46 -14.89 -11.06
C PHE A 57 18.11 -16.20 -10.56
N PRO A 58 18.30 -16.39 -9.24
CA PRO A 58 19.09 -17.50 -8.71
C PRO A 58 18.31 -18.83 -8.70
N VAL A 59 18.99 -19.94 -8.36
CA VAL A 59 18.36 -21.27 -8.19
C VAL A 59 17.80 -21.49 -6.78
N ALA A 60 18.25 -20.69 -5.82
CA ALA A 60 17.77 -20.65 -4.45
C ALA A 60 17.95 -19.24 -3.89
N CYS A 61 17.19 -18.87 -2.85
CA CYS A 61 17.34 -17.60 -2.16
C CYS A 61 18.71 -17.52 -1.48
N SER A 62 19.48 -16.46 -1.74
CA SER A 62 20.80 -16.23 -1.15
C SER A 62 20.78 -15.95 0.37
N ASN A 63 19.62 -15.64 0.94
CA ASN A 63 19.45 -15.29 2.34
C ASN A 63 18.89 -16.44 3.19
N CYS A 64 17.96 -17.24 2.65
CA CYS A 64 17.30 -18.31 3.42
C CYS A 64 17.30 -19.70 2.76
N ASP A 65 18.04 -19.89 1.67
CA ASP A 65 18.15 -21.15 0.93
C ASP A 65 16.81 -21.73 0.42
N ALA A 66 15.76 -20.91 0.40
CA ALA A 66 14.47 -21.30 -0.18
C ALA A 66 14.64 -21.68 -1.65
N PRO A 67 13.97 -22.75 -2.12
CA PRO A 67 14.14 -23.23 -3.48
C PRO A 67 13.55 -22.24 -4.49
N ARG A 68 13.88 -22.43 -5.77
CA ARG A 68 13.47 -21.52 -6.85
C ARG A 68 11.97 -21.27 -6.90
N GLU A 69 11.14 -22.27 -6.60
CA GLU A 69 9.68 -22.12 -6.57
C GLU A 69 9.16 -21.10 -5.53
N ASP A 70 9.96 -20.76 -4.53
CA ASP A 70 9.64 -19.73 -3.54
C ASP A 70 10.10 -18.31 -3.98
N LEU A 71 10.68 -18.17 -5.18
CA LEU A 71 11.08 -16.87 -5.76
C LEU A 71 10.09 -16.43 -6.84
N TYR A 72 9.60 -15.19 -6.77
CA TYR A 72 8.56 -14.68 -7.67
C TYR A 72 8.84 -13.24 -8.11
N TYR A 73 8.20 -12.78 -9.20
CA TYR A 73 8.35 -11.41 -9.69
C TYR A 73 7.56 -10.42 -8.82
N TRP A 74 8.13 -9.25 -8.55
CA TRP A 74 7.54 -8.21 -7.72
C TRP A 74 7.91 -6.82 -8.27
N THR A 75 7.02 -5.85 -8.12
CA THR A 75 7.30 -4.44 -8.43
C THR A 75 7.61 -3.70 -7.13
N GLU A 76 8.79 -3.11 -7.02
CA GLU A 76 9.08 -2.15 -5.94
C GLU A 76 8.46 -0.78 -6.26
N ASP A 77 7.94 -0.11 -5.23
CA ASP A 77 7.36 1.24 -5.27
C ASP A 77 8.40 2.30 -4.85
#